data_AF-W7EUH7-F1
#
_entry.id   AF-W7EUH7-F1
#
_cell.length_a   1.000
_cell.length_b   1.000
_cell.length_c   1.000
_cell.angle_alpha   90.00
_cell.angle_beta   90.00
_cell.angle_gamma   90.00
#
_symmetry.space_group_name_H-M   'P 1'
#
loop_
_entity.id
_entity.type
_entity.pdbx_description
1 polymer ?
#
loop_
_entity_poly.entity_id
_entity_poly.type
_entity_poly.pdbx_seq_one_letter_code
_entity_poly.pdbx_strand_id
1 'polypeptide(L)'
;MATRYRIYSIGFAHGISQEEQEGIYQDLCNRNDPTSLIEGFAFGREDPWNFPPEAIGTEAYVKKGWHEPDRYPHFTVELRYTFLYGEYKRVATAHVYKDWSETIEFAGAAWSSRWYKKYRDQRYIFWDTRLRRPQNILEPPGGPLPRYALPSASCI
;
A
#
# COMPACT_ATOMS: atom_id res chain seq x y z
N MET A 1 -28.15 -17.02 -1.92
CA MET A 1 -26.71 -16.73 -2.14
C MET A 1 -26.13 -16.31 -0.81
N ALA A 2 -25.17 -17.05 -0.25
CA ALA A 2 -24.51 -16.64 0.99
C ALA A 2 -23.68 -15.39 0.70
N THR A 3 -23.96 -14.29 1.40
CA THR A 3 -23.13 -13.10 1.40
C THR A 3 -21.77 -13.51 1.96
N ARG A 4 -20.78 -13.73 1.09
CA ARG A 4 -19.40 -13.96 1.54
C ARG A 4 -18.91 -12.66 2.15
N TYR A 5 -18.73 -12.63 3.47
CA TYR A 5 -18.06 -11.52 4.14
C TYR A 5 -16.64 -11.44 3.60
N ARG A 6 -16.32 -10.37 2.87
CA ARG A 6 -14.96 -10.12 2.39
C ARG A 6 -14.12 -9.69 3.58
N ILE A 7 -12.96 -10.30 3.73
CA ILE A 7 -11.98 -9.96 4.77
C ILE A 7 -11.06 -8.87 4.22
N TYR A 8 -10.82 -7.83 4.99
CA TYR A 8 -9.85 -6.79 4.69
C TYR A 8 -8.87 -6.73 5.87
N SER A 9 -7.59 -6.76 5.58
CA SER A 9 -6.58 -6.78 6.65
C SER A 9 -5.32 -6.00 6.29
N ILE A 10 -4.63 -5.59 7.35
CA ILE A 10 -3.24 -5.13 7.30
C ILE A 10 -2.40 -6.24 7.92
N GLY A 11 -1.45 -6.76 7.15
CA GLY A 11 -0.46 -7.73 7.63
C GLY A 11 0.91 -7.10 7.73
N PHE A 12 1.79 -7.64 8.57
CA PHE A 12 3.15 -7.11 8.76
C PHE A 12 4.19 -8.21 8.61
N ALA A 13 5.33 -7.85 8.01
CA ALA A 13 6.51 -8.70 8.00
C ALA A 13 7.08 -8.93 9.41
N HIS A 14 7.59 -10.14 9.67
CA HIS A 14 8.12 -10.58 10.99
C HIS A 14 9.21 -9.66 11.58
N GLY A 15 9.86 -8.83 10.76
CA GLY A 15 10.91 -7.90 11.21
C GLY A 15 10.42 -6.51 11.65
N ILE A 16 9.12 -6.22 11.60
CA ILE A 16 8.56 -4.91 11.99
C ILE A 16 8.16 -4.97 13.47
N SER A 17 8.69 -4.07 14.30
CA SER A 17 8.37 -4.08 15.74
C SER A 17 6.91 -3.72 15.98
N GLN A 18 6.33 -4.17 17.09
CA GLN A 18 4.93 -3.87 17.42
C GLN A 18 4.64 -2.36 17.42
N GLU A 19 5.55 -1.54 17.95
CA GLU A 19 5.44 -0.08 17.96
C GLU A 19 5.34 0.51 16.54
N GLU A 20 6.11 -0.05 15.59
CA GLU A 20 6.03 0.35 14.18
C GLU A 20 4.76 -0.15 13.52
N GLN A 21 4.29 -1.35 13.87
CA GLN A 21 3.01 -1.87 13.35
C GLN A 21 1.85 -0.97 13.77
N GLU A 22 1.79 -0.61 15.05
CA GLU A 22 0.78 0.30 15.61
C GLU A 22 0.85 1.69 14.98
N GLY A 23 2.05 2.25 14.82
CA GLY A 23 2.26 3.53 14.17
C GLY A 23 1.83 3.56 12.70
N ILE A 24 2.20 2.54 11.92
CA ILE A 24 1.80 2.42 10.51
C ILE A 24 0.29 2.22 10.40
N TYR A 25 -0.29 1.39 11.26
CA TYR A 25 -1.74 1.18 11.32
C TYR A 25 -2.47 2.50 11.59
N GLN A 26 -2.02 3.25 12.59
CA GLN A 26 -2.59 4.53 12.97
C GLN A 26 -2.47 5.56 11.85
N ASP A 27 -1.32 5.62 11.17
CA ASP A 27 -1.11 6.49 10.01
C ASP A 27 -2.06 6.16 8.87
N LEU A 28 -2.21 4.88 8.50
CA LEU A 28 -3.12 4.45 7.44
C LEU A 28 -4.59 4.77 7.80
N CYS A 29 -4.98 4.58 9.06
CA CYS A 29 -6.30 4.97 9.56
C CYS A 29 -6.52 6.49 9.46
N ASN A 30 -5.56 7.29 9.92
CA ASN A 30 -5.62 8.75 9.93
C ASN A 30 -5.56 9.37 8.54
N ARG A 31 -4.80 8.75 7.62
CA ARG A 31 -4.65 9.20 6.24
C ARG A 31 -6.00 9.27 5.54
N ASN A 32 -6.84 8.25 5.78
CA ASN A 32 -8.22 8.16 5.34
C ASN A 32 -8.44 8.58 3.88
N ASP A 33 -7.59 8.10 2.96
CA ASP A 33 -7.61 8.45 1.55
C ASP A 33 -8.49 7.44 0.79
N PRO A 34 -9.74 7.80 0.41
CA PRO A 34 -10.68 6.86 -0.19
C PRO A 34 -10.23 6.36 -1.56
N THR A 35 -9.37 7.11 -2.23
CA THR A 35 -8.86 6.78 -3.57
C THR A 35 -7.53 6.02 -3.54
N SER A 36 -7.01 5.74 -2.34
CA SER A 36 -5.81 4.92 -2.18
C SER A 36 -6.12 3.45 -2.38
N LEU A 37 -5.41 2.81 -3.31
CA LEU A 37 -5.48 1.36 -3.52
C LEU A 37 -4.97 0.59 -2.29
N ILE A 38 -3.99 1.13 -1.57
CA ILE A 38 -3.48 0.53 -0.33
C ILE A 38 -4.58 0.48 0.72
N GLU A 39 -5.31 1.58 0.90
CA GLU A 39 -6.42 1.65 1.87
C GLU A 39 -7.66 0.90 1.40
N GLY A 40 -7.87 0.78 0.08
CA GLY A 40 -8.86 -0.13 -0.51
C GLY A 40 -8.58 -1.59 -0.12
N PHE A 41 -7.32 -2.03 -0.23
CA PHE A 41 -6.93 -3.39 0.18
C PHE A 41 -6.96 -3.60 1.70
N ALA A 42 -6.57 -2.58 2.48
CA ALA A 42 -6.51 -2.65 3.94
C ALA A 42 -7.90 -2.61 4.61
N PHE A 43 -8.82 -1.79 4.09
CA PHE A 43 -10.06 -1.42 4.77
C PHE A 43 -11.33 -1.62 3.93
N GLY A 44 -11.21 -2.00 2.64
CA GLY A 44 -12.36 -2.30 1.79
C GLY A 44 -13.20 -1.09 1.39
N ARG A 45 -12.59 0.09 1.26
CA ARG A 45 -13.31 1.36 1.01
C ARG A 45 -13.74 1.54 -0.44
N GLU A 46 -12.85 1.26 -1.37
CA GLU A 46 -13.18 1.09 -2.78
C GLU A 46 -12.50 -0.20 -3.24
N ASP A 47 -13.27 -1.05 -3.89
CA ASP A 47 -12.77 -2.20 -4.64
C ASP A 47 -12.68 -1.78 -6.11
N PRO A 48 -11.52 -1.27 -6.59
CA PRO A 48 -11.42 -0.82 -7.97
C PRO A 48 -11.36 -1.99 -8.96
N TRP A 49 -11.21 -3.24 -8.50
CA TRP A 49 -10.93 -4.41 -9.33
C TRP A 49 -11.69 -5.62 -8.80
N ASN A 50 -12.92 -5.81 -9.30
CA ASN A 50 -13.77 -7.00 -9.09
C ASN A 50 -12.94 -8.22 -8.65
N PHE A 51 -12.97 -8.52 -7.35
CA PHE A 51 -12.22 -9.62 -6.74
C PHE A 51 -12.30 -10.89 -7.60
N PRO A 52 -11.19 -11.66 -7.70
CA PRO A 52 -11.30 -13.04 -8.16
C PRO A 52 -12.45 -13.74 -7.40
N PRO A 53 -13.36 -14.47 -8.07
CA PRO A 53 -14.52 -15.08 -7.42
C PRO A 53 -14.15 -16.00 -6.23
N GLU A 54 -12.93 -16.53 -6.24
CA GLU A 54 -12.37 -17.42 -5.23
C GLU A 54 -11.69 -16.69 -4.07
N ALA A 55 -11.39 -15.40 -4.23
CA ALA A 55 -10.77 -14.61 -3.17
C ALA A 55 -11.77 -14.39 -2.03
N ILE A 56 -11.30 -14.60 -0.80
CA ILE A 56 -12.07 -14.35 0.41
C ILE A 56 -11.83 -12.95 0.97
N GLY A 57 -10.83 -12.24 0.45
CA GLY A 57 -10.45 -10.94 0.95
C GLY A 57 -9.22 -10.33 0.27
N THR A 58 -8.79 -9.21 0.83
CA THR A 58 -7.54 -8.53 0.49
C THR A 58 -6.71 -8.30 1.73
N GLU A 59 -5.41 -8.26 1.52
CA GLU A 59 -4.43 -7.90 2.54
C GLU A 59 -3.49 -6.83 1.98
N ALA A 60 -3.31 -5.75 2.74
CA ALA A 60 -2.21 -4.82 2.60
C ALA A 60 -1.05 -5.31 3.47
N TYR A 61 -0.12 -6.08 2.90
CA TYR A 61 0.98 -6.67 3.65
C TYR A 61 2.20 -5.76 3.67
N VAL A 62 2.43 -5.11 4.79
CA VAL A 62 3.49 -4.14 5.01
C VAL A 62 4.84 -4.83 5.17
N LYS A 63 5.82 -4.37 4.40
CA LYS A 63 7.23 -4.77 4.45
C LYS A 63 8.10 -3.53 4.65
N LYS A 64 9.10 -3.64 5.53
CA LYS A 64 10.25 -2.73 5.53
C LYS A 64 11.39 -3.39 4.75
N GLY A 65 11.45 -3.12 3.45
CA GLY A 65 12.64 -3.40 2.65
C GLY A 65 13.66 -2.29 2.89
N TRP A 66 14.80 -2.61 3.51
CA TRP A 66 15.95 -1.71 3.55
C TRP A 66 16.46 -1.52 2.12
N HIS A 67 16.02 -0.46 1.44
CA HIS A 67 16.42 -0.18 0.07
C HIS A 67 17.18 1.14 -0.02
N GLU A 68 18.49 1.03 -0.18
CA GLU A 68 19.49 2.00 -0.67
C GLU A 68 19.51 3.41 -0.05
N PRO A 69 20.70 3.91 0.36
CA PRO A 69 20.86 5.30 0.81
C PRO A 69 20.20 6.29 -0.16
N ASP A 70 19.45 7.24 0.41
CA ASP A 70 18.83 8.39 -0.26
C ASP A 70 17.54 8.15 -1.08
N ARG A 71 16.96 6.93 -1.07
CA ARG A 71 15.72 6.63 -1.84
C ARG A 71 14.67 5.81 -1.07
N TYR A 72 14.44 6.16 0.19
CA TYR A 72 13.60 5.34 1.07
C TYR A 72 12.11 5.69 0.97
N PRO A 73 11.24 4.76 0.54
CA PRO A 73 9.84 4.83 0.90
C PRO A 73 9.71 4.72 2.43
N HIS A 74 8.69 5.39 2.96
CA HIS A 74 8.26 5.35 4.35
C HIS A 74 7.94 3.90 4.78
N PHE A 75 7.21 3.17 3.93
CA PHE A 75 7.11 1.71 3.97
C PHE A 75 6.73 1.15 2.60
N THR A 76 6.94 -0.16 2.41
CA THR A 76 6.50 -0.90 1.22
C THR A 76 5.29 -1.77 1.58
N VAL A 77 4.38 -1.97 0.65
CA VAL A 77 3.19 -2.81 0.84
C VAL A 77 3.07 -3.78 -0.32
N GLU A 78 2.88 -5.05 -0.03
CA GLU A 78 2.36 -6.00 -1.02
C GLU A 78 0.85 -6.03 -0.94
N LEU A 79 0.21 -5.65 -2.04
CA LEU A 79 -1.23 -5.76 -2.20
C LEU A 79 -1.55 -7.20 -2.62
N ARG A 80 -2.34 -7.90 -1.81
CA ARG A 80 -2.59 -9.33 -1.96
C ARG A 80 -4.08 -9.63 -2.00
N TYR A 81 -4.45 -10.57 -2.85
CA TYR A 81 -5.70 -11.32 -2.69
C TYR A 81 -5.44 -12.49 -1.75
N THR A 82 -6.34 -12.69 -0.80
CA THR A 82 -6.30 -13.82 0.14
C THR A 82 -7.34 -14.86 -0.24
N PHE A 83 -6.97 -16.12 -0.08
CA PHE A 83 -7.79 -17.29 -0.38
C PHE A 83 -7.90 -18.17 0.88
N LEU A 84 -8.70 -19.23 0.79
CA LEU A 84 -8.82 -20.19 1.88
C LEU A 84 -7.45 -20.81 2.22
N TYR A 85 -7.28 -21.25 3.46
CA TYR A 85 -6.05 -21.89 3.98
C TYR A 85 -4.79 -21.00 4.02
N GLY A 86 -4.96 -19.68 3.93
CA GLY A 86 -3.85 -18.73 4.04
C GLY A 86 -3.06 -18.57 2.73
N GLU A 87 -3.54 -19.14 1.63
CA GLU A 87 -2.99 -18.88 0.31
C GLU A 87 -3.20 -17.41 -0.08
N TYR A 88 -2.21 -16.84 -0.77
CA TYR A 88 -2.32 -15.47 -1.27
C TYR A 88 -1.72 -15.33 -2.67
N LYS A 89 -2.22 -14.35 -3.41
CA LYS A 89 -1.66 -13.91 -4.68
C LYS A 89 -1.27 -12.44 -4.58
N ARG A 90 0.00 -12.13 -4.79
CA ARG A 90 0.46 -10.74 -4.90
C ARG A 90 -0.07 -10.12 -6.19
N VAL A 91 -0.78 -9.00 -6.04
CA VAL A 91 -1.36 -8.21 -7.12
C VAL A 91 -0.43 -7.07 -7.52
N ALA A 92 0.14 -6.39 -6.53
CA ALA A 92 1.04 -5.27 -6.76
C ALA A 92 2.00 -5.07 -5.59
N THR A 93 3.08 -4.34 -5.86
CA THR A 93 3.95 -3.74 -4.85
C THR A 93 3.70 -2.24 -4.85
N ALA A 94 3.34 -1.71 -3.69
CA ALA A 94 3.15 -0.29 -3.48
C ALA A 94 4.24 0.25 -2.54
N HIS A 95 4.63 1.50 -2.77
CA HIS A 95 5.55 2.24 -1.91
C HIS A 95 4.82 3.49 -1.43
N VAL A 96 4.83 3.73 -0.13
CA VAL A 96 4.35 4.99 0.46
C VAL A 96 5.56 5.82 0.83
N TYR A 97 5.56 7.10 0.47
CA TYR A 97 6.63 8.04 0.77
C TYR A 97 6.26 8.97 1.93
N LYS A 98 7.22 9.76 2.39
CA LYS A 98 7.06 10.63 3.57
C LYS A 98 5.99 11.71 3.44
N ASP A 99 5.77 12.18 2.21
CA ASP A 99 4.71 13.13 1.89
C ASP A 99 3.36 12.43 1.68
N TRP A 100 3.25 11.15 2.05
CA TRP A 100 2.09 10.28 1.86
C TRP A 100 1.70 10.03 0.41
N SER A 101 2.51 10.48 -0.55
CA SER A 101 2.39 10.03 -1.92
C SER A 101 2.67 8.54 -1.99
N GLU A 102 2.14 7.88 -3.01
CA GLU A 102 2.34 6.46 -3.21
C GLU A 102 2.61 6.12 -4.67
N THR A 103 3.43 5.09 -4.88
CA THR A 103 3.63 4.48 -6.19
C THR A 103 3.22 3.02 -6.17
N ILE A 104 2.67 2.51 -7.26
CA ILE A 104 2.18 1.14 -7.39
C ILE A 104 2.75 0.50 -8.66
N GLU A 105 3.23 -0.73 -8.52
CA GLU A 105 3.72 -1.59 -9.59
C GLU A 105 2.99 -2.93 -9.56
N PHE A 106 2.22 -3.22 -10.60
CA PHE A 106 1.40 -4.44 -10.68
C PHE A 106 2.24 -5.65 -11.08
N ALA A 107 2.03 -6.76 -10.37
CA ALA A 107 2.64 -8.03 -10.66
C ALA A 107 2.08 -8.60 -11.97
N GLY A 108 2.94 -9.08 -12.87
CA GLY A 108 2.54 -9.72 -14.12
C GLY A 108 2.02 -8.78 -15.20
N ALA A 109 2.17 -7.45 -15.04
CA ALA A 109 1.89 -6.51 -16.12
C ALA A 109 2.87 -6.74 -17.27
N ALA A 110 2.35 -6.94 -18.50
CA ALA A 110 3.17 -7.15 -19.70
C ALA A 110 4.10 -5.97 -20.00
N TRP A 111 3.78 -4.79 -19.49
CA TRP A 111 4.61 -3.59 -19.51
C TRP A 111 4.86 -3.14 -18.08
N SER A 112 6.08 -2.70 -17.79
CA SER A 112 6.47 -2.16 -16.49
C SER A 112 5.79 -0.81 -16.26
N SER A 113 4.49 -0.79 -15.96
CA SER A 113 3.76 0.45 -15.66
C SER A 113 3.93 0.81 -14.19
N ARG A 114 4.26 2.07 -13.91
CA ARG A 114 4.24 2.63 -12.56
C ARG A 114 3.11 3.63 -12.44
N TRP A 115 2.34 3.48 -11.38
CA TRP A 115 1.27 4.39 -11.01
C TRP A 115 1.80 5.25 -9.88
N TYR A 116 1.51 6.55 -9.89
CA TYR A 116 1.88 7.50 -8.86
C TYR A 116 0.66 8.32 -8.47
N LYS A 117 0.52 8.58 -7.17
CA LYS A 117 -0.55 9.42 -6.63
C LYS A 117 0.02 10.28 -5.52
N LYS A 118 -0.26 11.59 -5.57
CA LYS A 118 0.00 12.46 -4.42
C LYS A 118 -1.05 12.21 -3.36
N TYR A 119 -0.69 12.46 -2.11
CA TYR A 119 -1.64 12.32 -1.00
C TYR A 119 -2.89 13.17 -1.24
N ARG A 120 -4.08 12.57 -1.10
CA ARG A 120 -5.41 13.18 -1.33
C ARG A 120 -5.73 13.61 -2.77
N ASP A 121 -4.83 13.41 -3.74
CA ASP A 121 -5.20 13.56 -5.15
C ASP A 121 -6.24 12.49 -5.51
N GLN A 122 -7.22 12.84 -6.32
CA GLN A 122 -8.31 11.93 -6.68
C GLN A 122 -7.93 10.87 -7.72
N ARG A 123 -6.74 10.96 -8.33
CA ARG A 123 -6.35 10.13 -9.48
C ARG A 123 -4.89 9.72 -9.41
N TYR A 124 -4.62 8.52 -9.90
CA TYR A 124 -3.25 8.09 -10.22
C TYR A 124 -2.82 8.65 -11.57
N ILE A 125 -1.57 9.08 -11.64
CA ILE A 125 -0.83 9.30 -12.89
C ILE A 125 -0.06 8.02 -13.17
N PHE A 126 -0.29 7.39 -14.31
CA PHE A 126 0.42 6.17 -14.70
C PHE A 126 1.30 6.43 -15.92
N TRP A 127 2.45 5.77 -15.97
CA TRP A 127 3.33 5.79 -17.14
C TRP A 127 4.08 4.47 -17.29
N ASP A 128 4.53 4.18 -18.50
CA ASP A 128 5.45 3.07 -18.76
C ASP A 128 6.85 3.47 -18.26
N THR A 129 7.42 2.69 -17.32
CA THR A 129 8.74 2.96 -16.72
C THR A 129 9.90 2.83 -17.70
N ARG A 130 9.68 2.24 -18.88
CA ARG A 130 10.65 2.27 -20.00
C ARG A 130 10.77 3.67 -20.62
N LEU A 131 9.77 4.52 -20.40
CA LEU A 131 9.74 5.91 -20.84
C LEU A 131 10.19 6.85 -19.72
N ARG A 132 10.61 8.06 -20.09
CA ARG A 132 10.95 9.09 -19.11
C ARG A 132 9.75 9.40 -18.22
N ARG A 133 10.01 9.56 -16.92
CA ARG A 133 9.00 10.01 -15.94
C ARG A 133 8.35 11.32 -16.42
N PRO A 134 7.02 11.43 -16.36
CA PRO A 134 6.33 12.69 -16.64
C PRO A 134 6.87 13.84 -15.77
N GLN A 135 7.06 15.02 -16.36
CA GLN A 135 7.65 16.19 -15.68
C GLN A 135 6.80 16.72 -14.51
N ASN A 136 5.50 16.45 -14.53
CA ASN A 136 4.56 16.81 -13.46
C ASN A 136 4.62 15.88 -12.24
N ILE A 137 5.43 14.82 -12.30
CA ILE A 137 5.71 13.92 -11.17
C ILE A 137 7.06 14.33 -10.59
N LEU A 138 7.02 15.04 -9.46
CA LEU A 138 8.20 15.32 -8.65
C LEU A 138 8.73 14.01 -8.06
N GLU A 139 10.04 13.94 -7.85
CA GLU A 139 10.59 12.85 -7.04
C GLU A 139 9.97 12.94 -5.65
N PRO A 140 9.35 11.86 -5.16
CA PRO A 140 8.89 11.86 -3.78
C PRO A 140 10.09 12.07 -2.86
N PRO A 141 9.94 12.91 -1.82
CA PRO A 141 11.06 13.26 -0.95
C PRO A 141 11.63 12.02 -0.27
N GLY A 142 12.90 11.72 -0.54
CA GLY A 142 13.67 10.76 0.22
C GLY A 142 13.95 11.28 1.64
N GLY A 143 14.42 10.40 2.52
CA GLY A 143 14.96 10.79 3.82
C GLY A 143 14.99 9.64 4.83
N PRO A 144 15.44 9.90 6.08
CA PRO A 144 15.58 8.86 7.09
C PRO A 144 14.23 8.19 7.41
N LEU A 145 14.24 6.88 7.68
CA LEU A 145 13.04 6.15 8.09
C LEU A 145 12.35 6.88 9.25
N PRO A 146 11.01 7.00 9.23
CA PRO A 146 10.26 7.43 10.40
C PRO A 146 10.52 6.42 11.51
N ARG A 147 10.88 6.92 12.67
CA ARG A 147 10.80 6.16 13.91
C ARG A 147 9.43 6.42 14.48
N TYR A 148 8.62 5.39 14.53
CA TYR A 148 7.37 5.41 15.26
C TYR A 148 7.73 5.38 16.74
N ALA A 149 7.62 6.52 17.42
CA ALA A 149 7.54 6.54 18.87
C ALA A 149 6.06 6.26 19.24
N LEU A 150 5.84 5.46 20.29
CA LEU A 150 4.50 5.12 20.79
C LEU A 150 3.56 6.34 20.77
N PRO A 151 2.45 6.30 20.02
CA PRO A 151 1.46 7.36 20.09
C PRO A 151 0.74 7.31 21.44
N SER A 152 0.65 8.45 22.12
CA SER A 152 -0.07 8.62 23.38
C SER A 152 -1.60 8.68 23.22
N ALA A 153 -2.13 8.34 22.04
CA ALA A 153 -3.56 8.42 21.76
C ALA A 153 -4.02 7.23 20.91
N SER A 154 -4.98 6.49 21.47
CA SER A 154 -5.73 5.41 20.84
C SER A 154 -6.81 5.96 19.91
N CYS A 155 -7.00 5.32 18.76
CA CYS A 155 -8.23 5.44 17.97
C CYS A 155 -9.42 4.91 18.76
N ILE A 156 -10.53 5.66 18.77
CA ILE A 156 -11.86 5.23 19.22
C ILE A 156 -12.72 4.97 17.99
#